data_AF-S9TWA8-F1
#
_entry.id   AF-S9TWA8-F1
#
_cell.length_a   1.000
_cell.length_b   1.000
_cell.length_c   1.000
_cell.angle_alpha   90.00
_cell.angle_beta   90.00
_cell.angle_gamma   90.00
#
_symmetry.space_group_name_H-M   'P 1'
#
loop_
_entity.id
_entity.type
_entity.pdbx_description
1 polymer ?
#
loop_
_entity_poly.entity_id
_entity_poly.type
_entity_poly.pdbx_seq_one_letter_code
_entity_poly.pdbx_strand_id
1 'polypeptide(L)'
;MPSLKKRIPPPPRQPGTHTNAEVKEALHARALRRTIVVTAVVILLFAALAVVYSSAREYIDATTTRTPRMVLIVMPDLTPQALKAAMASSKSPFMRLLNSSGALMGEVATSTVSGSSLVQLLTGSQTNTATTLQGQTSFLRTLKSNGIKPLIAAPSSYWSGSTSDSSGTCASVGLFDTECSGTACPDGTASAYCNTFRKYITCDSASELYQYQIMGAFEEGLRTGSDLIYVQVPGMTLTTENVGNTLQLQSHINLLDNALGQLATTIVQRTKSHEENWNIVLVGATGDTTTHTVPFFTTVYSSGEVVQLEKSLPSSPTTADIRTTVLQWFNTETSSLDTTRLLGICSKGSVVVNCV
;
A
#
# COMPACT_ATOMS: atom_id res chain seq x y z
N MET A 1 20.07 -67.69 62.74
CA MET A 1 19.69 -68.02 61.35
C MET A 1 18.20 -67.74 61.18
N PRO A 2 17.78 -66.69 60.43
CA PRO A 2 16.38 -66.36 60.24
C PRO A 2 15.77 -67.14 59.07
N SER A 3 14.53 -67.62 59.24
CA SER A 3 13.81 -68.40 58.23
C SER A 3 13.33 -67.55 57.06
N LEU A 4 13.55 -68.03 55.84
CA LEU A 4 13.06 -67.43 54.60
C LEU A 4 11.53 -67.56 54.54
N LYS A 5 10.82 -66.42 54.59
CA LYS A 5 9.38 -66.33 54.30
C LYS A 5 9.13 -66.71 52.84
N LYS A 6 8.47 -67.84 52.63
CA LYS A 6 8.00 -68.33 51.33
C LYS A 6 6.97 -67.34 50.75
N ARG A 7 7.32 -66.62 49.68
CA ARG A 7 6.37 -65.80 48.90
C ARG A 7 5.43 -66.75 48.16
N ILE A 8 4.15 -66.70 48.52
CA ILE A 8 3.07 -67.35 47.77
C ILE A 8 2.74 -66.43 46.58
N PRO A 9 2.85 -66.88 45.33
CA PRO A 9 2.41 -66.09 44.19
C PRO A 9 0.87 -65.96 44.20
N PRO A 10 0.32 -64.80 43.80
CA PRO A 10 -1.12 -64.63 43.71
C PRO A 10 -1.73 -65.61 42.70
N PRO A 11 -2.97 -66.07 42.92
CA PRO A 11 -3.59 -67.09 42.08
C PRO A 11 -3.73 -66.60 40.63
N PRO A 12 -3.61 -67.50 39.64
CA PRO A 12 -3.78 -67.16 38.24
C PRO A 12 -5.22 -66.68 38.00
N ARG A 13 -5.36 -65.51 37.38
CA ARG A 13 -6.66 -64.92 37.05
C ARG A 13 -7.38 -65.79 36.02
N GLN A 14 -8.65 -66.10 36.28
CA GLN A 14 -9.49 -66.88 35.37
C GLN A 14 -9.73 -66.11 34.06
N PRO A 15 -9.73 -66.79 32.90
CA PRO A 15 -10.07 -66.17 31.63
C PRO A 15 -11.58 -66.00 31.52
N GLY A 16 -12.07 -64.77 31.34
CA GLY A 16 -13.48 -64.55 30.97
C GLY A 16 -14.20 -63.31 31.51
N THR A 17 -13.61 -62.50 32.37
CA THR A 17 -14.29 -61.29 32.91
C THR A 17 -13.42 -60.05 32.82
N HIS A 18 -13.13 -59.61 31.59
CA HIS A 18 -12.86 -58.19 31.40
C HIS A 18 -14.17 -57.45 31.66
N THR A 19 -14.28 -56.80 32.81
CA THR A 19 -15.39 -55.88 33.05
C THR A 19 -15.34 -54.81 31.95
N ASN A 20 -16.48 -54.48 31.34
CA ASN A 20 -16.56 -53.48 30.26
C ASN A 20 -15.87 -52.15 30.62
N ALA A 21 -15.69 -51.87 31.92
CA ALA A 21 -14.93 -50.74 32.45
C ALA A 21 -13.42 -50.81 32.13
N GLU A 22 -12.75 -51.95 32.32
CA GLU A 22 -11.31 -52.09 32.04
C GLU A 22 -11.00 -51.99 30.54
N VAL A 23 -11.87 -52.54 29.69
CA VAL A 23 -11.75 -52.43 28.23
C VAL A 23 -11.99 -51.00 27.77
N LYS A 24 -12.99 -50.31 28.35
CA LYS A 24 -13.29 -48.90 28.08
C LYS A 24 -12.15 -47.98 28.52
N GLU A 25 -11.54 -48.24 29.68
CA GLU A 25 -10.40 -47.48 30.19
C GLU A 25 -9.14 -47.72 29.35
N ALA A 26 -8.86 -48.96 28.95
CA ALA A 26 -7.76 -49.29 28.05
C ALA A 26 -7.94 -48.69 26.64
N LEU A 27 -9.17 -48.70 26.10
CA LEU A 27 -9.52 -48.03 24.84
C LEU A 27 -9.39 -46.51 24.95
N HIS A 28 -9.83 -45.91 26.06
CA HIS A 28 -9.73 -44.47 26.29
C HIS A 28 -8.27 -44.02 26.47
N ALA A 29 -7.44 -44.82 27.15
CA ALA A 29 -6.01 -44.56 27.28
C ALA A 29 -5.28 -44.66 25.93
N ARG A 30 -5.66 -45.64 25.09
CA ARG A 30 -5.11 -45.80 23.73
C ARG A 30 -5.57 -44.69 22.79
N ALA A 31 -6.84 -44.28 22.89
CA ALA A 31 -7.38 -43.15 22.13
C ALA A 31 -6.69 -41.83 22.52
N LEU A 32 -6.52 -41.58 23.82
CA LEU A 32 -5.86 -40.39 24.34
C LEU A 32 -4.39 -40.29 23.92
N ARG A 33 -3.65 -41.42 23.93
CA ARG A 33 -2.28 -41.46 23.37
C ARG A 33 -2.25 -41.13 21.87
N ARG A 34 -3.19 -41.65 21.08
CA ARG A 34 -3.29 -41.32 19.65
C ARG A 34 -3.60 -39.84 19.43
N THR A 35 -4.53 -39.27 20.21
CA THR A 35 -4.85 -37.84 20.13
C THR A 35 -3.62 -37.00 20.46
N ILE A 36 -2.90 -37.29 21.55
CA ILE A 36 -1.67 -36.55 21.91
C ILE A 36 -0.64 -36.63 20.79
N VAL A 37 -0.39 -37.82 20.24
CA VAL A 37 0.58 -38.00 19.15
C VAL A 37 0.16 -37.20 17.90
N VAL A 38 -1.11 -37.27 17.51
CA VAL A 38 -1.62 -36.52 16.35
C VAL A 38 -1.53 -35.02 16.58
N THR A 39 -1.93 -34.53 17.75
CA THR A 39 -1.83 -33.10 18.09
C THR A 39 -0.38 -32.63 18.12
N ALA A 40 0.54 -33.43 18.67
CA ALA A 40 1.97 -33.12 18.68
C ALA A 40 2.54 -33.05 17.26
N VAL A 41 2.18 -34.00 16.38
CA VAL A 41 2.59 -34.00 14.97
C VAL A 41 2.04 -32.77 14.23
N VAL A 42 0.77 -32.41 14.46
CA VAL A 42 0.15 -31.21 13.87
C VAL A 42 0.85 -29.93 14.34
N ILE A 43 1.16 -29.81 15.63
CA ILE A 43 1.91 -28.67 16.18
C ILE A 43 3.32 -28.62 15.57
N LEU A 44 3.99 -29.75 15.44
CA LEU A 44 5.32 -29.84 14.80
C LEU A 44 5.27 -29.42 13.32
N LEU A 45 4.23 -29.83 12.60
CA LEU A 45 3.99 -29.38 11.22
C LEU A 45 3.77 -27.88 11.16
N PHE A 46 2.95 -27.29 12.05
CA PHE A 46 2.75 -25.85 12.12
C PHE A 46 4.04 -25.10 12.50
N ALA A 47 4.84 -25.63 13.43
CA ALA A 47 6.12 -25.05 13.80
C ALA A 47 7.12 -25.11 12.64
N ALA A 48 7.19 -26.24 11.91
CA ALA A 48 8.03 -26.38 10.73
C ALA A 48 7.58 -25.43 9.60
N LEU A 49 6.27 -25.32 9.35
CA LEU A 49 5.70 -24.35 8.41
C LEU A 49 6.01 -22.91 8.82
N ALA A 50 5.94 -22.58 10.11
CA ALA A 50 6.29 -21.25 10.61
C ALA A 50 7.79 -20.94 10.43
N VAL A 51 8.67 -21.92 10.68
CA VAL A 51 10.11 -21.78 10.44
C VAL A 51 10.38 -21.59 8.95
N VAL A 52 9.84 -22.45 8.08
CA VAL A 52 9.99 -22.33 6.61
C VAL A 52 9.45 -21.00 6.11
N TYR A 53 8.28 -20.56 6.61
CA TYR A 53 7.69 -19.27 6.29
C TYR A 53 8.54 -18.09 6.76
N SER A 54 9.12 -18.15 7.96
CA SER A 54 10.03 -17.12 8.48
C SER A 54 11.33 -17.05 7.69
N SER A 55 11.93 -18.18 7.34
CA SER A 55 13.14 -18.25 6.52
C SER A 55 12.91 -17.84 5.07
N ALA A 56 11.72 -18.12 4.52
CA ALA A 56 11.33 -17.64 3.19
C ALA A 56 11.06 -16.13 3.20
N ARG A 57 10.48 -15.60 4.29
CA ARG A 57 10.31 -14.16 4.48
C ARG A 57 11.63 -13.42 4.58
N GLU A 58 12.69 -13.97 5.17
CA GLU A 58 14.00 -13.31 5.16
C GLU A 58 14.65 -13.26 3.76
N TYR A 59 14.12 -14.01 2.78
CA TYR A 59 14.69 -14.14 1.45
C TYR A 59 14.08 -13.17 0.41
N ILE A 60 13.92 -11.90 0.76
CA ILE A 60 13.85 -10.87 -0.30
C ILE A 60 15.29 -10.55 -0.65
N ASP A 61 15.71 -10.99 -1.84
CA ASP A 61 17.09 -10.99 -2.29
C ASP A 61 17.71 -9.58 -2.29
N ALA A 62 18.31 -9.23 -1.15
CA ALA A 62 19.00 -7.96 -0.92
C ALA A 62 20.27 -7.80 -1.79
N THR A 63 20.66 -8.83 -2.54
CA THR A 63 21.87 -8.82 -3.36
C THR A 63 21.59 -8.54 -4.84
N THR A 64 20.35 -8.72 -5.29
CA THR A 64 19.97 -8.45 -6.68
C THR A 64 19.45 -7.02 -6.82
N THR A 65 20.22 -6.20 -7.54
CA THR A 65 19.80 -4.84 -7.91
C THR A 65 18.72 -4.92 -8.99
N ARG A 66 17.60 -4.21 -8.79
CA ARG A 66 16.49 -4.14 -9.76
C ARG A 66 16.11 -2.71 -10.08
N THR A 67 15.31 -2.53 -11.12
CA THR A 67 14.83 -1.20 -11.53
C THR A 67 13.70 -0.74 -10.58
N PRO A 68 13.85 0.37 -9.85
CA PRO A 68 12.78 0.91 -9.02
C PRO A 68 11.67 1.50 -9.88
N ARG A 69 10.43 1.16 -9.54
CA ARG A 69 9.20 1.69 -10.16
C ARG A 69 8.23 2.11 -9.07
N MET A 70 7.36 3.08 -9.35
CA MET A 70 6.37 3.54 -8.38
C MET A 70 5.06 3.94 -9.04
N VAL A 71 3.94 3.65 -8.37
CA VAL A 71 2.63 4.25 -8.63
C VAL A 71 2.24 5.09 -7.41
N LEU A 72 2.04 6.39 -7.59
CA LEU A 72 1.62 7.31 -6.54
C LEU A 72 0.22 7.82 -6.87
N ILE A 73 -0.77 7.37 -6.11
CA ILE A 73 -2.18 7.70 -6.29
C ILE A 73 -2.56 8.75 -5.24
N VAL A 74 -3.01 9.90 -5.70
CA VAL A 74 -3.45 11.02 -4.87
C VAL A 74 -4.95 11.16 -5.00
N MET A 75 -5.66 11.00 -3.88
CA MET A 75 -7.12 11.02 -3.82
C MET A 75 -7.62 12.17 -2.96
N PRO A 76 -8.19 13.22 -3.55
CA PRO A 76 -8.93 14.20 -2.79
C PRO A 76 -10.15 13.56 -2.12
N ASP A 77 -10.46 14.03 -0.91
CA ASP A 77 -11.68 13.78 -0.14
C ASP A 77 -11.80 12.36 0.44
N LEU A 78 -10.77 11.52 0.28
CA LEU A 78 -10.67 10.27 1.00
C LEU A 78 -10.26 10.54 2.45
N THR A 79 -11.17 10.32 3.40
CA THR A 79 -10.87 10.48 4.83
C THR A 79 -10.37 9.18 5.46
N PRO A 80 -9.56 9.26 6.53
CA PRO A 80 -9.12 8.06 7.24
C PRO A 80 -10.26 7.21 7.78
N GLN A 81 -11.31 7.85 8.31
CA GLN A 81 -12.46 7.17 8.90
C GLN A 81 -13.23 6.38 7.84
N ALA A 82 -13.44 6.95 6.66
CA ALA A 82 -14.13 6.27 5.57
C ALA A 82 -13.36 5.03 5.10
N LEU A 83 -12.03 5.16 4.95
CA LEU A 83 -11.19 4.05 4.54
C LEU A 83 -11.12 2.93 5.59
N LYS A 84 -10.96 3.29 6.86
CA LYS A 84 -11.02 2.33 7.99
C LYS A 84 -12.35 1.60 8.05
N ALA A 85 -13.47 2.31 7.89
CA ALA A 85 -14.80 1.71 7.85
C ALA A 85 -14.96 0.75 6.66
N ALA A 86 -14.47 1.13 5.48
CA ALA A 86 -14.53 0.28 4.29
C ALA A 86 -13.72 -1.02 4.46
N MET A 87 -12.53 -0.96 5.08
CA MET A 87 -11.71 -2.14 5.38
C MET A 87 -12.29 -3.02 6.50
N ALA A 88 -12.91 -2.41 7.51
CA ALA A 88 -13.64 -3.15 8.54
C ALA A 88 -14.87 -3.88 7.95
N SER A 89 -15.43 -3.34 6.86
CA SER A 89 -16.51 -3.96 6.11
C SER A 89 -16.02 -4.94 5.01
N SER A 90 -16.92 -5.37 4.13
CA SER A 90 -16.60 -6.14 2.92
C SER A 90 -16.27 -5.27 1.70
N LYS A 91 -16.11 -3.96 1.88
CA LYS A 91 -15.94 -3.01 0.78
C LYS A 91 -14.49 -2.84 0.31
N SER A 92 -13.50 -3.06 1.19
CA SER A 92 -12.06 -3.06 0.82
C SER A 92 -11.33 -4.34 1.22
N PRO A 93 -11.76 -5.52 0.74
CA PRO A 93 -11.14 -6.79 1.11
C PRO A 93 -9.67 -6.90 0.64
N PHE A 94 -9.31 -6.29 -0.50
CA PHE A 94 -7.96 -6.41 -1.05
C PHE A 94 -6.94 -5.58 -0.26
N MET A 95 -7.25 -4.32 0.02
CA MET A 95 -6.42 -3.47 0.88
C MET A 95 -6.26 -4.07 2.28
N ARG A 96 -7.32 -4.70 2.82
CA ARG A 96 -7.25 -5.44 4.09
C ARG A 96 -6.27 -6.62 4.01
N LEU A 97 -6.33 -7.40 2.94
CA LEU A 97 -5.41 -8.53 2.72
C LEU A 97 -3.96 -8.05 2.57
N LEU A 98 -3.72 -6.96 1.85
CA LEU A 98 -2.37 -6.40 1.72
C LEU A 98 -1.83 -5.91 3.07
N ASN A 99 -2.66 -5.22 3.85
CA ASN A 99 -2.28 -4.75 5.19
C ASN A 99 -1.92 -5.92 6.12
N SER A 100 -2.60 -7.06 6.02
CA SER A 100 -2.21 -8.25 6.80
C SER A 100 -0.97 -8.97 6.25
N SER A 101 -0.61 -8.73 5.00
CA SER A 101 0.48 -9.43 4.30
C SER A 101 1.83 -8.72 4.38
N GLY A 102 1.84 -7.41 4.65
CA GLY A 102 3.07 -6.63 4.79
C GLY A 102 2.95 -5.15 4.38
N ALA A 103 1.85 -4.74 3.75
CA ALA A 103 1.60 -3.34 3.44
C ALA A 103 1.41 -2.51 4.73
N LEU A 104 1.68 -1.21 4.64
CA LEU A 104 1.44 -0.27 5.72
C LEU A 104 0.21 0.58 5.41
N MET A 105 -0.64 0.73 6.42
CA MET A 105 -1.70 1.72 6.46
C MET A 105 -1.54 2.61 7.69
N GLY A 106 -1.80 3.91 7.51
CA GLY A 106 -1.90 4.84 8.63
C GLY A 106 -2.53 6.17 8.24
N GLU A 107 -2.32 7.16 9.09
CA GLU A 107 -2.83 8.51 8.95
C GLU A 107 -1.65 9.47 8.96
N VAL A 108 -1.66 10.45 8.06
CA VAL A 108 -0.64 11.50 8.01
C VAL A 108 -1.30 12.86 8.11
N ALA A 109 -0.66 13.78 8.82
CA ALA A 109 -1.15 15.15 8.96
C ALA A 109 -1.03 15.90 7.62
N THR A 110 -2.02 16.75 7.35
CA THR A 110 -2.08 17.60 6.16
C THR A 110 -2.30 19.07 6.54
N SER A 111 -2.01 19.98 5.62
CA SER A 111 -2.32 21.41 5.78
C SER A 111 -3.79 21.67 6.13
N THR A 112 -4.01 22.67 6.99
CA THR A 112 -5.32 23.30 7.22
C THR A 112 -5.71 24.25 6.07
N VAL A 113 -4.75 24.62 5.22
CA VAL A 113 -4.95 25.56 4.12
C VAL A 113 -5.30 24.79 2.85
N SER A 114 -6.49 25.06 2.31
CA SER A 114 -6.96 24.46 1.05
C SER A 114 -5.93 24.64 -0.08
N GLY A 115 -5.73 23.59 -0.88
CA GLY A 115 -4.74 23.57 -1.96
C GLY A 115 -3.27 23.45 -1.54
N SER A 116 -2.95 23.60 -0.25
CA SER A 116 -1.56 23.53 0.23
C SER A 116 -1.08 22.10 0.46
N SER A 117 -1.97 21.13 0.70
CA SER A 117 -1.58 19.73 0.91
C SER A 117 -0.81 19.12 -0.27
N LEU A 118 -1.31 19.35 -1.50
CA LEU A 118 -0.64 18.89 -2.71
C LEU A 118 0.73 19.57 -2.89
N VAL A 119 0.80 20.86 -2.57
CA VAL A 119 2.07 21.62 -2.59
C VAL A 119 3.06 21.06 -1.58
N GLN A 120 2.62 20.77 -0.36
CA GLN A 120 3.44 20.16 0.68
C GLN A 120 3.92 18.77 0.27
N LEU A 121 3.04 17.94 -0.31
CA LEU A 121 3.38 16.62 -0.84
C LEU A 121 4.46 16.69 -1.93
N LEU A 122 4.30 17.61 -2.89
CA LEU A 122 5.23 17.74 -4.02
C LEU A 122 6.58 18.34 -3.61
N THR A 123 6.57 19.33 -2.71
CA THR A 123 7.78 20.07 -2.30
C THR A 123 8.45 19.54 -1.04
N GLY A 124 7.76 18.70 -0.27
CA GLY A 124 8.23 18.15 1.01
C GLY A 124 8.39 19.19 2.12
N SER A 125 7.76 20.35 2.00
CA SER A 125 7.80 21.40 3.02
C SER A 125 6.40 21.70 3.53
N GLN A 126 6.21 21.60 4.85
CA GLN A 126 4.93 21.91 5.50
C GLN A 126 4.57 23.41 5.45
N THR A 127 5.56 24.28 5.24
CA THR A 127 5.35 25.74 5.18
C THR A 127 5.02 26.23 3.77
N ASN A 128 5.23 25.39 2.75
CA ASN A 128 4.94 25.76 1.38
C ASN A 128 3.44 25.72 1.12
N THR A 129 2.94 26.78 0.50
CA THR A 129 1.56 26.94 0.06
C THR A 129 1.57 27.38 -1.39
N ALA A 130 0.40 27.44 -2.02
CA ALA A 130 0.23 27.99 -3.37
C ALA A 130 0.93 29.36 -3.57
N THR A 131 0.93 30.22 -2.55
CA THR A 131 1.48 31.57 -2.62
C THR A 131 2.97 31.66 -2.32
N THR A 132 3.58 30.61 -1.76
CA THR A 132 5.01 30.56 -1.41
C THR A 132 5.82 29.57 -2.27
N LEU A 133 5.23 29.07 -3.35
CA LEU A 133 5.85 28.12 -4.30
C LEU A 133 7.04 28.69 -5.07
N GLN A 134 7.20 30.01 -5.17
CA GLN A 134 8.26 30.60 -5.98
C GLN A 134 9.65 30.14 -5.50
N GLY A 135 10.45 29.61 -6.42
CA GLY A 135 11.79 29.10 -6.12
C GLY A 135 11.83 27.71 -5.47
N GLN A 136 10.67 27.09 -5.20
CA GLN A 136 10.60 25.74 -4.66
C GLN A 136 10.84 24.69 -5.76
N THR A 137 11.33 23.53 -5.36
CA THR A 137 11.58 22.39 -6.25
C THR A 137 10.73 21.20 -5.84
N SER A 138 9.83 20.77 -6.71
CA SER A 138 9.07 19.54 -6.50
C SER A 138 9.94 18.30 -6.69
N PHE A 139 9.59 17.19 -6.03
CA PHE A 139 10.29 15.92 -6.22
C PHE A 139 10.23 15.46 -7.68
N LEU A 140 9.18 15.81 -8.43
CA LEU A 140 9.06 15.49 -9.86
C LEU A 140 10.21 16.09 -10.68
N ARG A 141 10.54 17.37 -10.41
CA ARG A 141 11.69 18.04 -11.03
C ARG A 141 13.01 17.36 -10.64
N THR A 142 13.19 17.04 -9.36
CA THR A 142 14.37 16.31 -8.88
C THR A 142 14.51 14.95 -9.54
N LEU A 143 13.42 14.18 -9.67
CA LEU A 143 13.43 12.88 -10.32
C LEU A 143 13.85 13.03 -11.79
N LYS A 144 13.24 13.96 -12.52
CA LYS A 144 13.56 14.22 -13.92
C LYS A 144 15.01 14.65 -14.13
N SER A 145 15.56 15.51 -13.27
CA SER A 145 16.96 15.93 -13.37
C SER A 145 17.95 14.78 -13.12
N ASN A 146 17.51 13.75 -12.37
CA ASN A 146 18.24 12.50 -12.16
C ASN A 146 17.95 11.43 -13.22
N GLY A 147 17.28 11.77 -14.33
CA GLY A 147 17.00 10.86 -15.44
C GLY A 147 15.83 9.90 -15.21
N ILE A 148 15.13 10.01 -14.07
CA ILE A 148 13.89 9.26 -13.79
C ILE A 148 12.76 9.85 -14.64
N LYS A 149 11.89 9.00 -15.17
CA LYS A 149 10.80 9.37 -16.08
C LYS A 149 9.44 9.39 -15.38
N PRO A 150 9.06 10.49 -14.71
CA PRO A 150 7.73 10.62 -14.13
C PRO A 150 6.66 10.84 -15.21
N LEU A 151 5.58 10.07 -15.15
CA LEU A 151 4.33 10.33 -15.85
C LEU A 151 3.30 10.84 -14.86
N ILE A 152 2.59 11.90 -15.22
CA ILE A 152 1.49 12.44 -14.42
C ILE A 152 0.18 12.20 -15.18
N ALA A 153 -0.71 11.44 -14.58
CA ALA A 153 -2.06 11.20 -15.01
C ALA A 153 -3.05 12.02 -14.17
N ALA A 154 -3.88 12.85 -14.78
CA ALA A 154 -4.85 13.66 -14.06
C ALA A 154 -6.01 14.08 -14.97
N PRO A 155 -7.19 14.41 -14.40
CA PRO A 155 -8.34 14.90 -15.13
C PRO A 155 -8.05 16.21 -15.86
N SER A 156 -8.83 16.52 -16.92
CA SER A 156 -8.65 17.75 -17.71
C SER A 156 -8.72 19.02 -16.84
N SER A 157 -9.62 19.00 -15.85
CA SER A 157 -9.83 20.03 -14.83
C SER A 157 -8.61 20.33 -13.96
N TYR A 158 -7.64 19.41 -13.88
CA TYR A 158 -6.38 19.59 -13.17
C TYR A 158 -5.37 20.43 -13.96
N TRP A 159 -5.50 20.50 -15.29
CA TRP A 159 -4.50 21.09 -16.19
C TRP A 159 -4.88 22.48 -16.73
N SER A 160 -6.18 22.78 -16.84
CA SER A 160 -6.69 24.06 -17.32
C SER A 160 -8.04 24.40 -16.69
N GLY A 161 -8.36 25.69 -16.52
CA GLY A 161 -9.68 26.15 -16.08
C GLY A 161 -10.83 25.88 -17.08
N SER A 162 -10.53 25.32 -18.26
CA SER A 162 -11.51 24.90 -19.26
C SER A 162 -11.89 23.43 -19.05
N THR A 163 -13.20 23.18 -18.93
CA THR A 163 -13.84 21.86 -18.84
C THR A 163 -13.57 21.02 -20.08
N SER A 164 -13.35 19.72 -19.91
CA SER A 164 -13.40 18.74 -21.01
C SER A 164 -14.70 18.91 -21.80
N ASP A 165 -14.62 18.73 -23.12
CA ASP A 165 -15.78 18.69 -24.00
C ASP A 165 -16.82 17.70 -23.44
N SER A 166 -18.11 18.04 -23.52
CA SER A 166 -19.25 17.32 -22.93
C SER A 166 -19.50 15.92 -23.50
N SER A 167 -18.59 15.41 -24.33
CA SER A 167 -18.70 14.16 -25.08
C SER A 167 -18.20 12.93 -24.32
N GLY A 168 -17.62 13.06 -23.12
CA GLY A 168 -17.13 11.93 -22.33
C GLY A 168 -15.98 11.14 -22.98
N THR A 169 -15.42 11.64 -24.09
CA THR A 169 -14.31 10.99 -24.78
C THR A 169 -12.98 11.57 -24.32
N CYS A 170 -12.21 10.74 -23.62
CA CYS A 170 -10.90 11.10 -23.09
C CYS A 170 -9.87 11.01 -24.21
N ALA A 171 -9.91 11.96 -25.14
CA ALA A 171 -9.07 11.98 -26.31
C ALA A 171 -7.80 12.82 -26.10
N SER A 172 -6.67 12.12 -26.11
CA SER A 172 -5.30 12.57 -26.45
C SER A 172 -4.49 13.41 -25.44
N VAL A 173 -3.18 13.13 -25.47
CA VAL A 173 -2.10 13.69 -24.65
C VAL A 173 -1.71 15.08 -25.12
N GLY A 174 -1.92 16.09 -24.28
CA GLY A 174 -1.42 17.45 -24.49
C GLY A 174 -0.08 17.70 -23.79
N LEU A 175 0.81 18.46 -24.44
CA LEU A 175 2.03 19.03 -23.85
C LEU A 175 1.71 20.46 -23.39
N PHE A 176 1.57 20.64 -22.09
CA PHE A 176 1.75 21.94 -21.41
C PHE A 176 2.35 21.68 -20.04
N ASP A 177 2.86 22.69 -19.37
CA ASP A 177 3.77 22.57 -18.24
C ASP A 177 3.07 22.53 -16.86
N THR A 178 3.77 22.17 -15.78
CA THR A 178 3.19 21.99 -14.43
C THR A 178 3.96 22.77 -13.37
N GLU A 179 3.25 23.66 -12.69
CA GLU A 179 3.14 23.73 -11.23
C GLU A 179 1.97 24.67 -10.93
N CYS A 180 0.74 24.16 -10.94
CA CYS A 180 -0.45 24.95 -10.66
C CYS A 180 -1.04 24.47 -9.33
N SER A 181 -1.03 25.39 -8.35
CA SER A 181 -1.93 25.34 -7.22
C SER A 181 -3.37 25.19 -7.71
N GLY A 182 -4.21 24.50 -6.94
CA GLY A 182 -5.63 24.37 -7.28
C GLY A 182 -6.28 25.67 -7.78
N THR A 183 -7.11 25.47 -8.81
CA THR A 183 -8.06 26.34 -9.55
C THR A 183 -7.60 27.38 -10.58
N ALA A 184 -6.35 27.82 -10.64
CA ALA A 184 -5.86 28.53 -11.84
C ALA A 184 -4.32 28.51 -11.90
N CYS A 185 -3.77 28.12 -13.05
CA CYS A 185 -2.39 28.43 -13.36
C CYS A 185 -2.26 29.96 -13.49
N PRO A 186 -1.30 30.61 -12.81
CA PRO A 186 -1.10 32.05 -13.02
C PRO A 186 -0.75 32.34 -14.48
N ASP A 187 -1.32 33.40 -15.06
CA ASP A 187 -1.13 33.87 -16.45
C ASP A 187 0.32 34.30 -16.80
N GLY A 188 1.29 34.00 -15.94
CA GLY A 188 2.69 34.43 -16.06
C GLY A 188 3.59 33.33 -16.64
N THR A 189 4.06 33.56 -17.85
CA THR A 189 4.98 32.73 -18.68
C THR A 189 6.39 32.53 -18.12
N ALA A 190 6.63 32.44 -16.81
CA ALA A 190 8.00 32.51 -16.26
C ALA A 190 8.48 31.40 -15.31
N SER A 191 7.68 30.40 -14.89
CA SER A 191 8.24 29.40 -13.94
C SER A 191 7.60 28.00 -13.87
N ALA A 192 6.54 27.71 -14.63
CA ALA A 192 5.83 26.42 -14.53
C ALA A 192 6.48 25.25 -15.33
N TYR A 193 7.61 25.49 -16.01
CA TYR A 193 8.08 24.66 -17.12
C TYR A 193 8.73 23.31 -16.70
N CYS A 194 8.27 22.23 -17.35
CA CYS A 194 9.03 21.00 -17.63
C CYS A 194 9.33 19.99 -16.50
N ASN A 195 8.54 19.86 -15.43
CA ASN A 195 8.89 18.96 -14.31
C ASN A 195 8.56 17.47 -14.52
N THR A 196 7.84 17.13 -15.59
CA THR A 196 7.45 15.75 -15.89
C THR A 196 8.07 15.22 -17.18
N PHE A 197 8.19 13.90 -17.32
CA PHE A 197 8.54 13.25 -18.58
C PHE A 197 7.34 13.16 -19.50
N ARG A 198 6.16 12.83 -18.97
CA ARG A 198 4.92 12.72 -19.76
C ARG A 198 3.68 13.12 -18.96
N LYS A 199 2.63 13.51 -19.68
CA LYS A 199 1.28 13.76 -19.15
C LYS A 199 0.28 12.79 -19.76
N TYR A 200 -0.75 12.43 -19.00
CA TYR A 200 -1.85 11.59 -19.42
C TYR A 200 -3.17 12.20 -18.91
N ILE A 201 -4.06 12.56 -19.82
CA ILE A 201 -5.34 13.15 -19.45
C ILE A 201 -6.31 12.02 -19.13
N THR A 202 -6.91 12.09 -17.93
CA THR A 202 -7.91 11.13 -17.48
C THR A 202 -9.31 11.73 -17.53
N CYS A 203 -10.35 10.90 -17.46
CA CYS A 203 -11.75 11.33 -17.57
C CYS A 203 -12.25 12.10 -16.34
N ASP A 204 -13.18 13.05 -16.47
CA ASP A 204 -13.72 13.82 -15.33
C ASP A 204 -14.91 13.15 -14.61
N SER A 205 -15.44 12.02 -15.08
CA SER A 205 -16.71 11.40 -14.63
C SER A 205 -16.57 10.38 -13.47
N ALA A 206 -17.17 10.68 -12.30
CA ALA A 206 -17.13 9.89 -11.05
C ALA A 206 -17.43 8.38 -11.16
N SER A 207 -18.26 7.99 -12.11
CA SER A 207 -18.74 6.61 -12.32
C SER A 207 -17.78 5.72 -13.11
N GLU A 208 -16.77 6.28 -13.78
CA GLU A 208 -15.82 5.55 -14.63
C GLU A 208 -14.36 5.62 -14.09
N LEU A 209 -14.14 6.36 -13.00
CA LEU A 209 -12.81 6.87 -12.63
C LEU A 209 -11.77 5.81 -12.27
N TYR A 210 -12.01 4.96 -11.27
CA TYR A 210 -10.85 4.29 -10.65
C TYR A 210 -10.23 3.21 -11.52
N GLN A 211 -11.05 2.38 -12.16
CA GLN A 211 -10.54 1.31 -13.02
C GLN A 211 -9.88 1.88 -14.27
N TYR A 212 -10.52 2.82 -14.98
CA TYR A 212 -9.95 3.35 -16.23
C TYR A 212 -8.85 4.38 -16.01
N GLN A 213 -8.92 5.22 -14.97
CA GLN A 213 -7.89 6.23 -14.74
C GLN A 213 -6.61 5.64 -14.17
N ILE A 214 -6.69 4.80 -13.12
CA ILE A 214 -5.51 4.21 -12.49
C ILE A 214 -4.90 3.17 -13.42
N MET A 215 -5.71 2.24 -13.95
CA MET A 215 -5.17 1.20 -14.84
C MET A 215 -4.76 1.77 -16.20
N GLY A 216 -5.53 2.71 -16.77
CA GLY A 216 -5.15 3.35 -18.04
C GLY A 216 -3.86 4.16 -17.91
N ALA A 217 -3.68 4.91 -16.81
CA ALA A 217 -2.42 5.58 -16.51
C ALA A 217 -1.27 4.59 -16.30
N PHE A 218 -1.55 3.47 -15.65
CA PHE A 218 -0.57 2.41 -15.44
C PHE A 218 -0.12 1.78 -16.76
N GLU A 219 -1.06 1.39 -17.62
CA GLU A 219 -0.80 0.84 -18.96
C GLU A 219 -0.02 1.82 -19.84
N GLU A 220 -0.41 3.09 -19.85
CA GLU A 220 0.32 4.14 -20.56
C GLU A 220 1.73 4.34 -19.99
N GLY A 221 1.87 4.30 -18.66
CA GLY A 221 3.16 4.35 -17.98
C GLY A 221 4.08 3.20 -18.41
N LEU A 222 3.56 1.98 -18.46
CA LEU A 222 4.29 0.81 -18.94
C LEU A 222 4.68 0.95 -20.43
N ARG A 223 3.74 1.35 -21.28
CA ARG A 223 3.96 1.53 -22.72
C ARG A 223 5.06 2.55 -23.02
N THR A 224 5.20 3.56 -22.16
CA THR A 224 6.14 4.67 -22.35
C THR A 224 7.43 4.51 -21.57
N GLY A 225 7.56 3.44 -20.77
CA GLY A 225 8.73 3.18 -19.94
C GLY A 225 8.89 4.20 -18.81
N SER A 226 7.78 4.65 -18.22
CA SER A 226 7.78 5.59 -17.09
C SER A 226 8.21 4.89 -15.79
N ASP A 227 9.05 5.54 -14.99
CA ASP A 227 9.56 5.01 -13.73
C ASP A 227 8.64 5.32 -12.55
N LEU A 228 8.02 6.51 -12.57
CA LEU A 228 6.99 6.94 -11.63
C LEU A 228 5.70 7.22 -12.39
N ILE A 229 4.58 6.68 -11.92
CA ILE A 229 3.24 6.92 -12.44
C ILE A 229 2.46 7.62 -11.33
N TYR A 230 2.40 8.95 -11.40
CA TYR A 230 1.61 9.78 -10.50
C TYR A 230 0.18 9.88 -11.05
N VAL A 231 -0.83 9.50 -10.26
CA VAL A 231 -2.24 9.56 -10.64
C VAL A 231 -2.97 10.49 -9.69
N GLN A 232 -3.45 11.62 -10.20
CA GLN A 232 -4.41 12.47 -9.51
C GLN A 232 -5.82 12.02 -9.86
N VAL A 233 -6.54 11.52 -8.88
CA VAL A 233 -7.97 11.24 -9.03
C VAL A 233 -8.75 12.55 -8.81
N PRO A 234 -9.81 12.85 -9.58
CA PRO A 234 -10.71 13.95 -9.23
C PRO A 234 -11.37 13.69 -7.87
N GLY A 235 -11.64 14.77 -7.13
CA GLY A 235 -12.25 14.70 -5.82
C GLY A 235 -13.66 14.13 -5.84
N MET A 236 -14.08 13.61 -4.69
CA MET A 236 -15.45 13.16 -4.48
C MET A 236 -16.25 14.35 -3.92
N THR A 237 -16.99 15.06 -4.77
CA THR A 237 -17.97 16.08 -4.30
C THR A 237 -19.14 15.39 -3.61
N LEU A 238 -18.95 14.98 -2.36
CA LEU A 238 -20.02 14.45 -1.50
C LEU A 238 -20.46 15.56 -0.55
N THR A 239 -21.54 16.26 -0.89
CA THR A 239 -22.13 17.29 -0.04
C THR A 239 -23.09 16.66 0.97
N THR A 240 -22.82 16.83 2.26
CA THR A 240 -23.64 16.47 3.46
C THR A 240 -23.68 14.99 3.86
N GLU A 241 -23.68 14.73 5.17
CA GLU A 241 -23.80 13.39 5.77
C GLU A 241 -25.22 12.84 5.63
N ASN A 242 -25.54 12.25 4.47
CA ASN A 242 -26.73 11.41 4.33
C ASN A 242 -26.32 9.95 4.06
N VAL A 243 -27.23 9.01 4.33
CA VAL A 243 -26.98 7.57 4.15
C VAL A 243 -26.62 7.23 2.70
N GLY A 244 -27.23 7.92 1.73
CA GLY A 244 -26.92 7.76 0.29
C GLY A 244 -25.48 8.11 -0.04
N ASN A 245 -24.96 9.21 0.50
CA ASN A 245 -23.59 9.69 0.31
C ASN A 245 -22.58 8.75 0.98
N THR A 246 -22.95 8.17 2.13
CA THR A 246 -22.12 7.14 2.79
C THR A 246 -22.03 5.88 1.93
N LEU A 247 -23.15 5.42 1.36
CA LEU A 247 -23.17 4.26 0.45
C LEU A 247 -22.41 4.53 -0.85
N GLN A 248 -22.52 5.74 -1.39
CA GLN A 248 -21.79 6.18 -2.57
C GLN A 248 -20.28 6.20 -2.28
N LEU A 249 -19.84 6.78 -1.17
CA LEU A 249 -18.44 6.78 -0.73
C LEU A 249 -17.89 5.35 -0.60
N GLN A 250 -18.65 4.46 0.05
CA GLN A 250 -18.27 3.04 0.16
C GLN A 250 -18.19 2.33 -1.20
N SER A 251 -19.05 2.69 -2.15
CA SER A 251 -18.99 2.19 -3.52
C SER A 251 -17.72 2.65 -4.23
N HIS A 252 -17.37 3.94 -4.12
CA HIS A 252 -16.12 4.47 -4.68
C HIS A 252 -14.88 3.80 -4.07
N ILE A 253 -14.86 3.60 -2.75
CA ILE A 253 -13.77 2.89 -2.08
C ILE A 253 -13.68 1.43 -2.54
N ASN A 254 -14.81 0.78 -2.84
CA ASN A 254 -14.80 -0.58 -3.40
C ASN A 254 -14.22 -0.62 -4.82
N LEU A 255 -14.54 0.37 -5.67
CA LEU A 255 -13.95 0.50 -6.99
C LEU A 255 -12.43 0.76 -6.92
N LEU A 256 -12.00 1.58 -5.96
CA LEU A 256 -10.58 1.79 -5.67
C LEU A 256 -9.89 0.48 -5.24
N ASP A 257 -10.49 -0.28 -4.32
CA ASP A 257 -9.96 -1.56 -3.86
C ASP A 257 -9.80 -2.55 -5.03
N ASN A 258 -10.77 -2.59 -5.95
CA ASN A 258 -10.70 -3.40 -7.16
C ASN A 258 -9.58 -2.94 -8.10
N ALA A 259 -9.46 -1.64 -8.36
CA ALA A 259 -8.38 -1.09 -9.18
C ALA A 259 -7.00 -1.39 -8.59
N LEU A 260 -6.83 -1.25 -7.27
CA LEU A 260 -5.62 -1.65 -6.56
C LEU A 260 -5.35 -3.15 -6.67
N GLY A 261 -6.39 -3.99 -6.62
CA GLY A 261 -6.29 -5.43 -6.85
C GLY A 261 -5.77 -5.79 -8.24
N GLN A 262 -6.29 -5.15 -9.28
CA GLN A 262 -5.85 -5.34 -10.66
C GLN A 262 -4.41 -4.85 -10.87
N LEU A 263 -4.10 -3.67 -10.32
CA LEU A 263 -2.76 -3.08 -10.36
C LEU A 263 -1.74 -4.00 -9.69
N ALA A 264 -2.01 -4.43 -8.46
CA ALA A 264 -1.16 -5.32 -7.69
C ALA A 264 -0.96 -6.68 -8.40
N THR A 265 -2.02 -7.27 -8.94
CA THR A 265 -1.93 -8.53 -9.69
C THR A 265 -0.99 -8.40 -10.89
N THR A 266 -1.10 -7.28 -11.62
CA THR A 266 -0.24 -7.00 -12.78
C THR A 266 1.21 -6.77 -12.34
N ILE A 267 1.43 -6.00 -11.28
CA ILE A 267 2.76 -5.74 -10.70
C ILE A 267 3.42 -7.02 -10.19
N VAL A 268 2.68 -7.91 -9.54
CA VAL A 268 3.19 -9.22 -9.09
C VAL A 268 3.70 -10.03 -10.29
N GLN A 269 2.96 -10.07 -11.40
CA GLN A 269 3.44 -10.76 -12.61
C GLN A 269 4.67 -10.09 -13.22
N ARG A 270 4.72 -8.75 -13.23
CA ARG A 270 5.87 -7.99 -13.74
C ARG A 270 7.13 -8.26 -12.92
N THR A 271 7.05 -8.14 -11.60
CA THR A 271 8.21 -8.37 -10.70
C THR A 271 8.73 -9.82 -10.72
N LYS A 272 7.95 -10.79 -11.24
CA LYS A 272 8.42 -12.16 -11.53
C LYS A 272 9.13 -12.31 -12.88
N SER A 273 8.71 -11.52 -13.86
CA SER A 273 9.14 -11.67 -15.27
C SER A 273 10.16 -10.62 -15.70
N HIS A 274 10.28 -9.52 -14.96
CA HIS A 274 11.16 -8.39 -15.21
C HIS A 274 11.92 -8.06 -13.92
N GLU A 275 13.15 -7.56 -14.05
CA GLU A 275 13.97 -7.11 -12.93
C GLU A 275 13.51 -5.74 -12.42
N GLU A 276 12.29 -5.70 -11.89
CA GLU A 276 11.63 -4.51 -11.37
C GLU A 276 11.24 -4.71 -9.91
N ASN A 277 11.29 -3.64 -9.14
CA ASN A 277 10.67 -3.52 -7.82
C ASN A 277 9.64 -2.39 -7.87
N TRP A 278 8.46 -2.61 -7.30
CA TRP A 278 7.35 -1.66 -7.41
C TRP A 278 6.88 -1.21 -6.04
N ASN A 279 6.73 0.10 -5.85
CA ASN A 279 6.03 0.68 -4.71
C ASN A 279 4.69 1.27 -5.16
N ILE A 280 3.59 0.86 -4.54
CA ILE A 280 2.29 1.50 -4.70
C ILE A 280 2.04 2.35 -3.46
N VAL A 281 1.82 3.64 -3.66
CA VAL A 281 1.47 4.59 -2.61
C VAL A 281 0.10 5.18 -2.92
N LEU A 282 -0.79 5.16 -1.95
CA LEU A 282 -2.07 5.85 -1.96
C LEU A 282 -2.08 6.87 -0.81
N VAL A 283 -2.40 8.12 -1.11
CA VAL A 283 -2.46 9.18 -0.11
C VAL A 283 -3.63 10.12 -0.38
N GLY A 284 -4.32 10.53 0.68
CA GLY A 284 -5.36 11.55 0.57
C GLY A 284 -4.77 12.95 0.32
N ALA A 285 -5.51 13.83 -0.35
CA ALA A 285 -5.05 15.20 -0.62
C ALA A 285 -5.77 16.26 0.23
N THR A 286 -7.04 16.07 0.55
CA THR A 286 -7.83 16.96 1.41
C THR A 286 -8.18 16.19 2.67
N GLY A 287 -7.71 16.71 3.81
CA GLY A 287 -7.92 16.05 5.10
C GLY A 287 -9.36 16.13 5.57
N ASP A 288 -9.69 15.29 6.54
CA ASP A 288 -10.87 15.49 7.37
C ASP A 288 -10.81 16.90 8.00
N THR A 289 -11.89 17.67 7.86
CA THR A 289 -11.99 19.07 8.30
C THR A 289 -11.79 19.24 9.79
N THR A 290 -11.94 18.17 10.58
CA THR A 290 -11.80 18.21 12.03
C THR A 290 -10.41 17.79 12.51
N THR A 291 -9.85 16.73 11.94
CA THR A 291 -8.58 16.14 12.38
C THR A 291 -7.37 16.60 11.55
N HIS A 292 -7.59 17.19 10.38
CA HIS A 292 -6.53 17.58 9.43
C HIS A 292 -5.58 16.43 9.12
N THR A 293 -6.13 15.22 9.03
CA THR A 293 -5.40 14.02 8.65
C THR A 293 -5.95 13.45 7.35
N VAL A 294 -5.06 12.81 6.59
CA VAL A 294 -5.39 12.07 5.37
C VAL A 294 -4.93 10.62 5.53
N PRO A 295 -5.63 9.66 4.89
CA PRO A 295 -5.19 8.29 4.89
C PRO A 295 -3.91 8.15 4.06
N PHE A 296 -3.06 7.23 4.51
CA PHE A 296 -1.88 6.79 3.79
C PHE A 296 -1.87 5.27 3.74
N PHE A 297 -1.59 4.74 2.56
CA PHE A 297 -1.40 3.32 2.33
C PHE A 297 -0.21 3.13 1.39
N THR A 298 0.66 2.19 1.71
CA THR A 298 1.77 1.82 0.84
C THR A 298 2.02 0.33 0.87
N THR A 299 2.41 -0.23 -0.27
CA THR A 299 2.80 -1.63 -0.41
C THR A 299 3.95 -1.71 -1.41
N VAL A 300 4.88 -2.64 -1.17
CA VAL A 300 6.03 -2.85 -2.04
C VAL A 300 6.03 -4.28 -2.53
N TYR A 301 6.35 -4.46 -3.82
CA TYR A 301 6.45 -5.76 -4.47
C TYR A 301 7.86 -5.99 -5.01
N SER A 302 8.36 -7.19 -4.78
CA SER A 302 9.65 -7.67 -5.30
C SER A 302 9.56 -9.18 -5.57
N SER A 303 10.10 -9.65 -6.69
CA SER A 303 10.11 -11.09 -7.05
C SER A 303 8.72 -11.75 -7.11
N GLY A 304 7.66 -10.97 -7.26
CA GLY A 304 6.28 -11.46 -7.18
C GLY A 304 5.71 -11.63 -5.79
N GLU A 305 6.38 -11.09 -4.77
CA GLU A 305 5.97 -11.16 -3.37
C GLU A 305 5.75 -9.76 -2.80
N VAL A 306 4.91 -9.67 -1.76
CA VAL A 306 4.72 -8.45 -0.97
C VAL A 306 5.84 -8.36 0.07
N VAL A 307 6.51 -7.21 0.08
CA VAL A 307 7.55 -6.87 1.06
C VAL A 307 6.88 -6.42 2.35
N GLN A 308 7.42 -6.86 3.48
CA GLN A 308 7.02 -6.40 4.80
C GLN A 308 7.59 -5.02 5.06
N LEU A 309 6.69 -4.05 5.16
CA LEU A 309 7.00 -2.67 5.49
C LEU A 309 7.04 -2.46 7.00
N GLU A 310 7.65 -1.35 7.41
CA GLU A 310 7.66 -0.95 8.81
C GLU A 310 6.22 -0.76 9.28
N LYS A 311 5.87 -1.37 10.41
CA LYS A 311 4.48 -1.34 10.92
C LYS A 311 4.09 0.01 11.52
N SER A 312 5.07 0.83 11.88
CA SER A 312 4.88 2.16 12.46
C SER A 312 5.19 3.24 11.43
N LEU A 313 4.37 4.28 11.43
CA LEU A 313 4.74 5.56 10.82
C LEU A 313 5.70 6.32 11.76
N PRO A 314 6.53 7.22 11.23
CA PRO A 314 7.41 8.06 12.05
C PRO A 314 6.59 8.94 13.00
N SER A 315 7.23 9.48 14.04
CA SER A 315 6.56 10.39 14.99
C SER A 315 6.06 11.63 14.25
N SER A 316 4.75 11.90 14.32
CA SER A 316 4.08 13.00 13.62
C SER A 316 4.32 12.98 12.10
N PRO A 317 3.78 11.96 11.40
CA PRO A 317 3.94 11.83 9.95
C PRO A 317 3.06 12.85 9.23
N THR A 318 3.53 13.38 8.11
CA THR A 318 2.88 14.46 7.35
C THR A 318 2.92 14.18 5.86
N THR A 319 2.04 14.82 5.08
CA THR A 319 2.05 14.70 3.61
C THR A 319 3.38 15.14 2.98
N ALA A 320 4.13 16.03 3.63
CA ALA A 320 5.46 16.45 3.20
C ALA A 320 6.49 15.30 3.17
N ASP A 321 6.33 14.29 4.03
CA ASP A 321 7.26 13.15 4.12
C ASP A 321 7.17 12.21 2.91
N ILE A 322 6.13 12.37 2.08
CA ILE A 322 6.00 11.69 0.79
C ILE A 322 7.17 12.04 -0.13
N ARG A 323 7.60 13.32 -0.19
CA ARG A 323 8.79 13.72 -0.97
C ARG A 323 10.00 12.90 -0.55
N THR A 324 10.29 12.87 0.74
CA THR A 324 11.46 12.15 1.28
C THR A 324 11.40 10.67 0.93
N THR A 325 10.22 10.07 1.08
CA THR A 325 9.97 8.65 0.75
C THR A 325 10.17 8.36 -0.74
N VAL A 326 9.64 9.22 -1.63
CA VAL A 326 9.79 9.07 -3.09
C VAL A 326 11.26 9.21 -3.51
N LEU A 327 11.96 10.23 -3.03
CA LEU A 327 13.36 10.46 -3.38
C LEU A 327 14.29 9.37 -2.83
N GLN A 328 13.98 8.82 -1.65
CA GLN A 328 14.68 7.65 -1.11
C GLN A 328 14.45 6.41 -1.96
N TRP A 329 13.21 6.17 -2.40
CA TRP A 329 12.87 5.02 -3.25
C TRP A 329 13.69 5.02 -4.55
N PHE A 330 13.84 6.17 -5.21
CA PHE A 330 14.63 6.31 -6.43
C PHE A 330 16.12 6.62 -6.19
N ASN A 331 16.56 6.75 -4.93
CA ASN A 331 17.95 7.01 -4.54
C ASN A 331 18.54 8.29 -5.17
N THR A 332 17.76 9.37 -5.27
CA THR A 332 18.17 10.60 -6.01
C THR A 332 18.79 11.70 -5.14
N GLU A 333 18.60 11.70 -3.80
CA GLU A 333 19.13 12.76 -2.90
C GLU A 333 19.65 12.21 -1.55
N THR A 334 20.47 11.16 -1.54
CA THR A 334 20.80 10.42 -0.30
C THR A 334 21.50 11.20 0.82
N SER A 335 22.23 12.28 0.53
CA SER A 335 23.05 12.99 1.54
C SER A 335 22.28 14.01 2.39
N SER A 336 21.11 14.47 1.91
CA SER A 336 20.28 15.49 2.59
C SER A 336 18.89 14.97 2.97
N LEU A 337 18.58 13.72 2.65
CA LEU A 337 17.31 13.10 3.02
C LEU A 337 17.34 12.65 4.48
N ASP A 338 16.37 13.14 5.25
CA ASP A 338 16.13 12.65 6.60
C ASP A 338 15.45 11.27 6.54
N THR A 339 16.26 10.21 6.62
CA THR A 339 15.76 8.83 6.56
C THR A 339 14.92 8.44 7.77
N THR A 340 14.87 9.26 8.83
CA THR A 340 13.97 9.02 9.98
C THR A 340 12.52 9.39 9.68
N ARG A 341 12.28 10.07 8.55
CA ARG A 341 10.96 10.54 8.10
C ARG A 341 10.35 9.64 7.01
N LEU A 342 10.93 8.49 6.72
CA LEU A 342 10.42 7.59 5.68
C LEU A 342 9.06 7.00 6.07
N LEU A 343 8.15 6.92 5.10
CA LEU A 343 6.82 6.37 5.31
C LEU A 343 6.79 4.89 4.90
N GLY A 344 6.97 4.01 5.88
CA GLY A 344 6.83 2.54 5.77
C GLY A 344 7.99 1.79 5.11
N ILE A 345 8.80 2.44 4.28
CA ILE A 345 9.98 1.81 3.66
C ILE A 345 11.23 2.02 4.52
N CYS A 346 12.09 1.00 4.58
CA CYS A 346 13.39 1.04 5.24
C CYS A 346 14.57 0.90 4.26
N SER A 347 14.28 0.74 2.97
CA SER A 347 15.29 0.55 1.93
C SER A 347 14.97 1.34 0.67
N LYS A 348 15.87 1.24 -0.31
CA LYS A 348 15.75 1.89 -1.62
C LYS A 348 14.97 0.98 -2.56
N GLY A 349 14.41 1.50 -3.64
CA GLY A 349 13.70 0.68 -4.60
C GLY A 349 14.60 -0.24 -5.43
N SER A 350 15.88 0.11 -5.57
CA SER A 350 16.83 -0.75 -6.28
C SER A 350 17.21 -2.02 -5.52
N VAL A 351 17.15 -1.97 -4.18
CA VAL A 351 17.44 -3.08 -3.27
C VAL A 351 16.40 -3.06 -2.15
N VAL A 352 15.45 -3.98 -2.24
CA VAL A 352 14.32 -4.05 -1.31
C VAL A 352 14.57 -5.13 -0.28
N VAL A 353 14.33 -4.81 0.99
CA VAL A 353 14.41 -5.76 2.10
C VAL A 353 13.16 -5.63 2.96
N ASN A 354 12.87 -6.67 3.73
CA ASN A 354 11.82 -6.59 4.75
C ASN A 354 12.27 -5.70 5.91
N CYS A 355 11.41 -4.78 6.31
CA CYS A 355 11.62 -3.92 7.47
C CYS A 355 11.27 -4.73 8.73
N VAL A 356 12.30 -5.03 9.52
CA VAL A 356 12.20 -5.86 10.74
C VAL A 356 11.85 -5.00 11.95
#